data_AF-A0A5R8PEI0-F1
#
_entry.id   AF-A0A5R8PEI0-F1
#
_cell.length_a   1.000
_cell.length_b   1.000
_cell.length_c   1.000
_cell.angle_alpha   90.00
_cell.angle_beta   90.00
_cell.angle_gamma   90.00
#
_symmetry.space_group_name_H-M   'P 1'
#
loop_
_entity.id
_entity.type
_entity.pdbx_description
1 polymer ?
#
loop_
_entity_poly.entity_id
_entity_poly.type
_entity_poly.pdbx_seq_one_letter_code
_entity_poly.pdbx_strand_id
1 'polypeptide(L)'
;LAVDGPANQQKGDGDAATWLPANKDFRCQYVTIQIEVKAAYRLWITQAEKDAMARVLNSCTDGPTVAPSAESTTTTTQLPPPPRSAPEPTTAPDPPIAPPPTQASVYYPNCAAARAAGAAPLHRGDPGYSAKLDRDNDDVACE
;
A
#
# COMPACT_ATOMS: atom_id res chain seq x y z
N LEU A 1 4.18 -14.68 11.36
CA LEU A 1 4.72 -15.12 10.06
C LEU A 1 5.33 -13.90 9.40
N ALA A 2 6.65 -13.87 9.20
CA ALA A 2 7.30 -12.82 8.43
C ALA A 2 7.27 -13.22 6.95
N VAL A 3 6.86 -12.29 6.08
CA VAL A 3 6.97 -12.47 4.63
C VAL A 3 8.43 -12.29 4.20
N ASP A 4 8.82 -12.86 3.05
CA ASP A 4 10.15 -12.65 2.48
C ASP A 4 10.39 -11.15 2.22
N GLY A 5 11.42 -10.59 2.88
CA GLY A 5 11.71 -9.16 2.87
C GLY A 5 11.97 -8.62 1.46
N PRO A 6 12.93 -9.19 0.69
CA PRO A 6 13.19 -8.74 -0.67
C PRO A 6 11.99 -8.82 -1.61
N ALA A 7 11.15 -9.85 -1.53
CA ALA A 7 9.93 -9.94 -2.32
C ALA A 7 8.91 -8.85 -1.95
N ASN A 8 8.77 -8.54 -0.66
CA ASN A 8 7.92 -7.46 -0.17
C ASN A 8 8.42 -6.08 -0.62
N GLN A 9 9.75 -5.84 -0.54
CA GLN A 9 10.35 -4.60 -1.04
C GLN A 9 10.20 -4.47 -2.57
N GLN A 10 10.37 -5.57 -3.32
CA GLN A 10 10.15 -5.57 -4.76
C GLN A 10 8.71 -5.28 -5.16
N LYS A 11 7.72 -5.64 -4.33
CA LYS A 11 6.33 -5.30 -4.59
C LYS A 11 6.12 -3.78 -4.56
N GLY A 12 6.56 -3.12 -3.48
CA GLY A 12 6.34 -1.69 -3.27
C GLY A 12 4.87 -1.28 -3.46
N ASP A 13 4.66 -0.17 -4.16
CA ASP A 13 3.36 0.34 -4.63
C ASP A 13 2.87 -0.33 -5.93
N GLY A 14 3.60 -1.34 -6.43
CA GLY A 14 3.28 -2.07 -7.64
C GLY A 14 1.91 -2.76 -7.59
N ASP A 15 1.21 -2.65 -8.72
CA ASP A 15 -0.07 -3.27 -8.99
C ASP A 15 0.11 -4.61 -9.72
N ALA A 16 -0.97 -5.34 -10.01
CA ALA A 16 -0.87 -6.63 -10.69
C ALA A 16 -0.29 -6.56 -12.12
N ALA A 17 -0.20 -5.37 -12.74
CA ALA A 17 0.44 -5.20 -14.03
C ALA A 17 1.96 -5.03 -13.91
N THR A 18 2.44 -4.44 -12.83
CA THR A 18 3.88 -4.18 -12.63
C THR A 18 4.57 -5.20 -11.75
N TRP A 19 3.84 -5.91 -10.89
CA TRP A 19 4.39 -6.93 -10.02
C TRP A 19 3.45 -8.10 -9.75
N LEU A 20 3.98 -9.32 -9.84
CA LEU A 20 3.31 -10.56 -9.41
C LEU A 20 4.32 -11.46 -8.70
N PRO A 21 3.88 -12.30 -7.74
CA PRO A 21 4.75 -13.24 -7.06
C PRO A 21 5.59 -14.08 -8.03
N ALA A 22 6.87 -14.32 -7.73
CA ALA A 22 7.75 -15.11 -8.60
C ALA A 22 7.22 -16.55 -8.79
N ASN A 23 6.62 -17.12 -7.74
CA ASN A 23 5.93 -18.40 -7.81
C ASN A 23 4.65 -18.28 -8.66
N LYS A 24 4.66 -18.88 -9.86
CA LYS A 24 3.56 -18.82 -10.81
C LYS A 24 2.32 -19.57 -10.35
N ASP A 25 2.49 -20.69 -9.65
CA ASP A 25 1.37 -21.52 -9.16
C ASP A 25 0.52 -20.75 -8.14
N PHE A 26 1.12 -19.80 -7.42
CA PHE A 26 0.43 -18.97 -6.45
C PHE A 26 -0.26 -17.72 -7.06
N ARG A 27 0.05 -17.36 -8.31
CA ARG A 27 -0.46 -16.10 -8.91
C ARG A 27 -1.97 -16.09 -9.05
N CYS A 28 -2.58 -17.24 -9.33
CA CYS A 28 -4.03 -17.39 -9.42
C CYS A 28 -4.71 -17.01 -8.10
N GLN A 29 -4.28 -17.63 -7.00
CA GLN A 29 -4.80 -17.33 -5.67
C GLN A 29 -4.55 -15.86 -5.29
N TYR A 30 -3.33 -15.36 -5.54
CA TYR A 30 -2.94 -14.00 -5.23
C TYR A 30 -3.82 -12.96 -5.94
N VAL A 31 -4.05 -13.13 -7.25
CA VAL A 31 -4.90 -12.23 -8.05
C VAL A 31 -6.36 -12.31 -7.59
N THR A 32 -6.88 -13.49 -7.28
CA THR A 32 -8.25 -13.63 -6.73
C THR A 32 -8.41 -12.84 -5.43
N ILE A 33 -7.48 -12.97 -4.48
CA ILE A 33 -7.51 -12.22 -3.21
C ILE A 33 -7.45 -10.71 -3.47
N GLN A 34 -6.60 -10.26 -4.40
CA GLN A 34 -6.53 -8.84 -4.74
C GLN A 34 -7.86 -8.31 -5.28
N ILE A 35 -8.53 -9.06 -6.16
CA ILE A 35 -9.84 -8.68 -6.70
C ILE A 35 -10.87 -8.61 -5.58
N GLU A 36 -10.92 -9.61 -4.70
CA GLU A 36 -11.84 -9.64 -3.56
C GLU A 36 -11.64 -8.43 -2.63
N VAL A 37 -10.40 -8.12 -2.28
CA VAL A 37 -10.07 -6.95 -1.45
C VAL A 37 -10.44 -5.66 -2.18
N LYS A 38 -9.99 -5.46 -3.42
CA LYS A 38 -10.29 -4.23 -4.17
C LYS A 38 -11.80 -4.03 -4.36
N ALA A 39 -12.55 -5.11 -4.60
CA ALA A 39 -14.00 -5.05 -4.70
C ALA A 39 -14.67 -4.72 -3.35
N ALA A 40 -14.26 -5.40 -2.27
CA ALA A 40 -14.81 -5.20 -0.93
C ALA A 40 -14.63 -3.76 -0.44
N TYR A 41 -13.47 -3.17 -0.73
CA TYR A 41 -13.13 -1.80 -0.35
C TYR A 41 -13.47 -0.76 -1.43
N ARG A 42 -14.08 -1.16 -2.55
CA ARG A 42 -14.40 -0.30 -3.72
C ARG A 42 -13.20 0.51 -4.20
N LEU A 43 -12.03 -0.11 -4.20
CA LEU A 43 -10.81 0.52 -4.70
C LEU A 43 -10.83 0.55 -6.23
N TRP A 44 -10.30 1.64 -6.77
CA TRP A 44 -10.10 1.78 -8.21
C TRP A 44 -9.04 0.79 -8.70
N ILE A 45 -9.24 0.30 -9.92
CA ILE A 45 -8.29 -0.54 -10.65
C ILE A 45 -8.01 0.12 -12.01
N THR A 46 -6.74 0.20 -12.38
CA THR A 46 -6.38 0.71 -13.72
C THR A 46 -6.78 -0.30 -14.79
N GLN A 47 -6.93 0.13 -16.03
CA GLN A 47 -7.22 -0.81 -17.13
C GLN A 47 -6.07 -1.83 -17.30
N ALA A 48 -4.82 -1.38 -17.18
CA ALA A 48 -3.65 -2.25 -17.29
C ALA A 48 -3.62 -3.31 -16.18
N GLU A 49 -3.94 -2.92 -14.94
CA GLU A 49 -4.04 -3.83 -13.81
C GLU A 49 -5.15 -4.87 -14.03
N LYS A 50 -6.33 -4.43 -14.49
CA LYS A 50 -7.45 -5.32 -14.80
C LYS A 50 -7.09 -6.32 -15.90
N ASP A 51 -6.41 -5.86 -16.96
CA ASP A 51 -5.98 -6.73 -18.06
C ASP A 51 -4.94 -7.76 -17.59
N ALA A 52 -4.03 -7.36 -16.69
CA ALA A 52 -3.04 -8.26 -16.10
C ALA A 52 -3.72 -9.33 -15.23
N MET A 53 -4.66 -8.93 -14.37
CA MET A 53 -5.44 -9.87 -13.55
C MET A 53 -6.22 -10.85 -14.43
N ALA A 54 -6.88 -10.37 -15.50
CA ALA A 54 -7.60 -11.23 -16.43
C ALA A 54 -6.67 -12.23 -17.15
N ARG A 55 -5.48 -11.81 -17.59
CA ARG A 55 -4.48 -12.70 -18.20
C ARG A 55 -4.04 -13.81 -17.25
N VAL A 56 -3.79 -13.49 -15.97
CA VAL A 56 -3.44 -14.49 -14.96
C VAL A 56 -4.60 -15.47 -14.78
N LEU A 57 -5.82 -14.98 -14.58
CA LEU A 57 -6.99 -15.84 -14.38
C LEU A 57 -7.28 -16.76 -15.57
N ASN A 58 -7.07 -16.29 -16.80
CA ASN A 58 -7.20 -17.11 -18.01
C ASN A 58 -6.18 -18.26 -18.07
N SER A 59 -5.02 -18.13 -17.41
CA SER A 59 -4.00 -19.17 -17.33
C SER A 59 -4.20 -20.16 -16.17
N CYS A 60 -5.17 -19.92 -15.28
CA CYS A 60 -5.40 -20.74 -14.09
C CYS A 60 -6.10 -22.07 -14.38
N THR A 61 -6.61 -22.29 -15.59
CA THR A 61 -7.27 -23.53 -15.99
C THR A 61 -6.30 -24.65 -16.37
N ASP A 62 -4.99 -24.37 -16.43
CA ASP A 62 -3.92 -25.35 -16.70
C ASP A 62 -3.22 -25.83 -15.41
N GLY A 63 -3.87 -25.66 -14.25
CA GLY A 63 -3.23 -25.87 -12.95
C GLY A 63 -2.71 -27.30 -12.73
N PRO A 64 -1.55 -27.47 -12.05
CA PRO A 64 -1.09 -28.79 -11.64
C PRO A 64 -2.08 -29.38 -10.63
N THR A 65 -2.41 -30.66 -10.81
CA THR A 65 -3.16 -31.46 -9.83
C THR A 65 -2.32 -31.60 -8.56
N VAL A 66 -2.47 -30.68 -7.61
CA VAL A 66 -1.86 -30.81 -6.28
C VAL A 66 -2.91 -31.35 -5.31
N ALA A 67 -2.64 -32.56 -4.80
CA ALA A 67 -3.40 -33.22 -3.73
C ALA A 67 -3.51 -32.31 -2.49
N PRO A 68 -4.57 -32.45 -1.66
CA PRO A 68 -4.83 -31.50 -0.59
C PRO A 68 -3.82 -31.70 0.52
N SER A 69 -2.89 -30.76 0.68
CA SER A 69 -2.13 -30.64 1.93
C SER A 69 -3.04 -29.95 2.94
N ALA A 70 -3.79 -30.78 3.66
CA ALA A 70 -4.57 -30.38 4.82
C ALA A 70 -3.62 -29.92 5.93
N GLU A 71 -3.29 -28.63 5.94
CA GLU A 71 -2.84 -27.90 7.13
C GLU A 71 -3.05 -26.40 6.91
N SER A 72 -4.31 -25.99 7.00
CA SER A 72 -4.69 -24.64 7.38
C SER A 72 -5.87 -24.80 8.32
N THR A 73 -5.54 -24.95 9.59
CA THR A 73 -6.46 -24.79 10.69
C THR A 73 -7.16 -23.45 10.51
N THR A 74 -8.47 -23.53 10.29
CA THR A 74 -9.42 -22.42 10.25
C THR A 74 -9.33 -21.59 11.52
N THR A 75 -8.53 -20.54 11.49
CA THR A 75 -8.87 -19.31 12.22
C THR A 75 -9.71 -18.49 11.26
N THR A 76 -11.02 -18.61 11.38
CA THR A 76 -11.96 -17.61 10.88
C THR A 76 -11.70 -16.32 11.65
N THR A 77 -10.75 -15.52 11.17
CA THR A 77 -10.80 -14.08 11.38
C THR A 77 -11.96 -13.61 10.55
N GLN A 78 -13.13 -13.51 11.19
CA GLN A 78 -14.22 -12.71 10.67
C GLN A 78 -13.62 -11.35 10.33
N LEU A 79 -13.67 -10.98 9.05
CA LEU A 79 -13.29 -9.65 8.60
C LEU A 79 -14.00 -8.67 9.53
N PRO A 80 -13.30 -7.75 10.20
CA PRO A 80 -13.99 -6.67 10.88
C PRO A 80 -14.98 -6.09 9.88
N PRO A 81 -16.22 -5.75 10.31
CA PRO A 81 -17.14 -5.09 9.41
C PRO A 81 -16.36 -3.96 8.73
N PRO A 82 -16.52 -3.76 7.41
CA PRO A 82 -15.87 -2.63 6.76
C PRO A 82 -16.14 -1.42 7.64
N PRO A 83 -15.15 -0.54 7.90
CA PRO A 83 -15.44 0.71 8.57
C PRO A 83 -16.64 1.26 7.84
N ARG A 84 -17.75 1.40 8.57
CA ARG A 84 -19.04 1.82 8.04
C ARG A 84 -18.72 2.92 7.06
N SER A 85 -19.10 2.77 5.79
CA SER A 85 -18.80 3.78 4.77
C SER A 85 -19.02 5.11 5.43
N ALA A 86 -17.94 5.90 5.59
CA ALA A 86 -18.12 7.32 5.79
C ALA A 86 -19.17 7.69 4.75
N PRO A 87 -20.28 8.32 5.15
CA PRO A 87 -21.37 8.56 4.23
C PRO A 87 -20.76 9.18 2.98
N GLU A 88 -21.18 8.71 1.79
CA GLU A 88 -20.97 9.52 0.59
C GLU A 88 -21.33 10.96 0.97
N PRO A 89 -20.47 11.96 0.71
CA PRO A 89 -20.84 13.33 0.95
C PRO A 89 -22.07 13.61 0.07
N THR A 90 -23.24 13.49 0.67
CA THR A 90 -24.45 14.13 0.21
C THR A 90 -24.09 15.60 0.17
N THR A 91 -24.16 16.18 -1.02
CA THR A 91 -23.98 17.61 -1.25
C THR A 91 -25.09 18.38 -0.52
N ALA A 92 -24.92 18.55 0.79
CA ALA A 92 -25.47 19.69 1.49
C ALA A 92 -24.76 20.94 0.96
N PRO A 93 -25.41 22.12 0.92
CA PRO A 93 -24.69 23.36 0.72
C PRO A 93 -23.55 23.40 1.75
N ASP A 94 -22.31 23.42 1.26
CA ASP A 94 -21.11 23.37 2.08
C ASP A 94 -21.17 24.49 3.14
N PRO A 95 -21.05 24.18 4.45
CA PRO A 95 -20.59 25.19 5.38
C PRO A 95 -19.21 25.67 4.90
N PRO A 96 -18.85 26.95 5.04
CA PRO A 96 -17.57 27.45 4.55
C PRO A 96 -16.44 26.59 5.14
N ILE A 97 -15.73 25.89 4.26
CA ILE A 97 -14.58 25.06 4.59
C ILE A 97 -13.61 25.96 5.36
N ALA A 98 -13.39 25.65 6.64
CA ALA A 98 -12.25 26.22 7.35
C ALA A 98 -10.98 25.74 6.60
N PRO A 99 -10.04 26.64 6.27
CA PRO A 99 -8.85 26.25 5.54
C PRO A 99 -8.13 25.11 6.29
N PRO A 100 -7.54 24.14 5.57
CA PRO A 100 -6.71 23.12 6.21
C PRO A 100 -5.64 23.83 7.05
N PRO A 101 -5.24 23.28 8.22
CA PRO A 101 -4.17 23.87 9.00
C PRO A 101 -2.96 24.01 8.07
N THR A 102 -2.54 25.25 7.83
CA THR A 102 -1.34 25.56 7.05
C THR A 102 -0.20 24.80 7.70
N GLN A 103 0.26 23.73 7.04
CA GLN A 103 1.48 23.04 7.42
C GLN A 103 2.58 24.09 7.38
N ALA A 104 3.03 24.52 8.56
CA ALA A 104 4.12 25.48 8.64
C ALA A 104 5.30 24.81 7.94
N SER A 105 5.76 25.39 6.83
CA SER A 105 6.93 24.94 6.10
C SER A 105 8.16 25.23 6.95
N VAL A 106 8.42 24.36 7.92
CA VAL A 106 9.64 24.41 8.72
C VAL A 106 10.81 24.12 7.77
N TYR A 107 11.88 24.88 7.87
CA TYR A 107 13.09 24.69 7.07
C TYR A 107 14.28 24.50 7.99
N TYR A 108 15.02 23.40 7.79
CA TYR A 108 16.26 23.14 8.50
C TYR A 108 17.45 23.33 7.54
N PRO A 109 18.41 24.20 7.87
CA PRO A 109 19.59 24.41 7.02
C PRO A 109 20.56 23.22 7.01
N ASN A 110 20.50 22.35 8.03
CA ASN A 110 21.30 21.13 8.14
C ASN A 110 20.73 20.20 9.23
N CYS A 111 21.24 18.96 9.29
CA CYS A 111 20.82 17.96 10.26
C CYS A 111 21.13 18.29 11.73
N ALA A 112 22.12 19.14 12.00
CA ALA A 112 22.39 19.60 13.36
C ALA A 112 21.25 20.51 13.86
N ALA A 113 20.72 21.37 13.00
CA ALA A 113 19.55 22.20 13.33
C ALA A 113 18.28 21.36 13.53
N ALA A 114 18.06 20.32 12.70
CA ALA A 114 16.93 19.41 12.85
C ALA A 114 17.00 18.62 14.17
N ARG A 115 18.17 18.08 14.54
CA ARG A 115 18.38 17.40 15.82
C ARG A 115 18.27 18.33 17.02
N ALA A 116 18.81 19.55 16.93
CA ALA A 116 18.69 20.55 18.00
C ALA A 116 17.23 20.97 18.25
N ALA A 117 16.41 20.96 17.21
CA ALA A 117 14.96 21.19 17.30
C ALA A 117 14.16 19.95 17.73
N GLY A 118 14.80 18.78 17.91
CA GLY A 118 14.14 17.53 18.25
C GLY A 118 13.29 16.94 17.11
N ALA A 119 13.55 17.36 15.87
CA ALA A 119 12.74 16.99 14.71
C ALA A 119 13.29 15.79 13.92
N ALA A 120 14.52 15.34 14.21
CA ALA A 120 15.12 14.19 13.53
C ALA A 120 14.88 12.87 14.29
N PRO A 121 14.77 11.72 13.59
CA PRO A 121 14.82 11.55 12.13
C PRO A 121 13.57 12.09 11.41
N LEU A 122 13.78 12.76 10.28
CA LEU A 122 12.73 13.39 9.46
C LEU A 122 12.35 12.47 8.32
N HIS A 123 11.09 12.12 8.17
CA HIS A 123 10.61 11.24 7.09
C HIS A 123 10.04 12.05 5.93
N ARG A 124 10.01 11.46 4.74
CA ARG A 124 9.35 12.05 3.58
C ARG A 124 7.90 12.45 3.91
N GLY A 125 7.63 13.76 3.87
CA GLY A 125 6.32 14.35 4.18
C GLY A 125 6.26 15.08 5.52
N ASP A 126 7.27 14.90 6.39
CA ASP A 126 7.37 15.65 7.64
C ASP A 126 7.71 17.13 7.40
N PRO A 127 7.18 18.05 8.23
CA PRO A 127 7.58 19.45 8.20
C PRO A 127 9.10 19.60 8.37
N GLY A 128 9.77 20.12 7.34
CA GLY A 128 11.22 20.28 7.33
C GLY A 128 12.03 19.14 6.73
N TYR A 129 11.38 18.07 6.27
CA TYR A 129 12.04 17.12 5.38
C TYR A 129 12.49 17.81 4.09
N SER A 130 13.72 17.54 3.67
CA SER A 130 14.18 17.86 2.32
C SER A 130 15.16 16.81 1.85
N ALA A 131 15.09 16.45 0.55
CA ALA A 131 16.01 15.51 -0.08
C ALA A 131 17.50 15.95 -0.03
N LYS A 132 17.78 17.18 0.42
CA LYS A 132 19.16 17.66 0.65
C LYS A 132 19.72 17.26 2.01
N LEU A 133 18.85 16.93 2.96
CA LEU A 133 19.20 16.48 4.31
C LEU A 133 19.30 14.94 4.38
N ASP A 134 18.64 14.28 3.44
CA ASP A 134 18.70 12.85 3.17
C ASP A 134 19.94 12.56 2.30
N ARG A 135 21.01 12.06 2.95
CA ARG A 135 22.33 11.93 2.29
C ARG A 135 22.37 10.72 1.36
N ASP A 136 21.67 9.67 1.72
CA ASP A 136 21.60 8.36 1.09
C ASP A 136 20.35 8.16 0.24
N ASN A 137 19.41 9.10 0.28
CA ASN A 137 18.15 9.12 -0.47
C ASN A 137 17.26 7.91 -0.17
N ASP A 138 17.18 7.54 1.11
CA ASP A 138 16.40 6.40 1.61
C ASP A 138 15.04 6.81 2.21
N ASP A 139 14.63 8.06 2.00
CA ASP A 139 13.40 8.69 2.50
C ASP A 139 13.43 9.07 3.99
N VAL A 140 14.60 8.94 4.63
CA VAL A 140 14.82 9.34 6.01
C VAL A 140 16.00 10.31 6.07
N ALA A 141 15.74 11.51 6.60
CA ALA A 141 16.72 12.57 6.68
C ALA A 141 17.24 12.68 8.11
N CYS A 142 18.56 12.85 8.20
CA CYS A 142 19.29 13.10 9.45
C CYS A 142 19.37 11.92 10.42
N GLU A 143 19.48 10.70 9.88
CA GLU A 143 19.96 9.48 10.55
C GLU A 143 21.21 9.68 11.44
#